data_AF-A0A554GL98-F1
#
_entry.id   AF-A0A554GL98-F1
#
_cell.length_a   1.000
_cell.length_b   1.000
_cell.length_c   1.000
_cell.angle_alpha   90.00
_cell.angle_beta   90.00
_cell.angle_gamma   90.00
#
_symmetry.space_group_name_H-M   'P 1'
#
loop_
_entity.id
_entity.type
_entity.pdbx_description
1 polymer ?
#
loop_
_entity_poly.entity_id
_entity_poly.type
_entity_poly.pdbx_seq_one_letter_code
_entity_poly.pdbx_strand_id
1 'polypeptide(L)'
;MCNHTRLGADGRPLSGFDTRLDPDTTRATVKVDGPLSTQQTASCVVVNQWGATLTNVTLRHRYSNNPNYQQQTTWGSIAQNATSSPPLQVIYWTGAVGHDYWWIQFEDDAGKIWTCKQNFYCTLSTADANTTVYFFVNGASEEMRVQATSTSCDVSLYES
;
A
#
# COMPACT_ATOMS: atom_id res chain seq x y z
N MET A 1 -2.70 -34.56 -49.29
CA MET A 1 -4.12 -34.25 -48.99
C MET A 1 -4.11 -33.18 -47.92
N CYS A 2 -4.18 -31.90 -48.32
CA CYS A 2 -4.08 -30.76 -47.40
C CYS A 2 -5.47 -30.20 -47.13
N ASN A 3 -5.74 -29.98 -45.85
CA ASN A 3 -7.02 -29.61 -45.27
C ASN A 3 -7.41 -28.18 -45.69
N HIS A 4 -8.65 -27.99 -46.18
CA HIS A 4 -9.18 -26.67 -46.53
C HIS A 4 -9.44 -25.85 -45.26
N THR A 5 -8.77 -24.71 -45.13
CA THR A 5 -9.02 -23.70 -44.10
C THR A 5 -10.45 -23.17 -44.26
N ARG A 6 -11.27 -23.30 -43.20
CA ARG A 6 -12.64 -22.75 -43.16
C ARG A 6 -12.55 -21.22 -43.06
N LEU A 7 -12.93 -20.54 -44.15
CA LEU A 7 -13.15 -19.10 -44.17
C LEU A 7 -14.52 -18.79 -43.52
N GLY A 8 -14.63 -17.64 -42.87
CA GLY A 8 -15.90 -17.09 -42.37
C GLY A 8 -16.81 -16.63 -43.52
N ALA A 9 -18.04 -16.26 -43.19
CA ALA A 9 -19.04 -15.80 -44.17
C ALA A 9 -18.66 -14.50 -44.89
N ASP A 10 -17.62 -13.81 -44.43
CA ASP A 10 -16.99 -12.63 -45.01
C ASP A 10 -15.74 -12.95 -45.85
N GLY A 11 -15.43 -14.24 -46.05
CA GLY A 11 -14.26 -14.70 -46.80
C GLY A 11 -12.94 -14.55 -46.05
N ARG A 12 -12.94 -14.26 -44.75
CA ARG A 12 -11.72 -14.09 -43.95
C ARG A 12 -11.38 -15.34 -43.12
N PRO A 13 -10.09 -15.59 -42.83
CA PRO A 13 -9.68 -16.71 -41.97
C PRO A 13 -10.19 -16.56 -40.53
N LEU A 14 -10.79 -17.61 -39.96
CA LEU A 14 -11.24 -17.63 -38.57
C LEU A 14 -10.05 -17.77 -37.59
N SER A 15 -9.50 -16.62 -37.20
CA SER A 15 -8.60 -16.36 -36.06
C SER A 15 -7.20 -17.01 -36.03
N GLY A 16 -6.25 -16.23 -35.51
CA GLY A 16 -5.17 -16.75 -34.68
C GLY A 16 -3.75 -16.77 -35.24
N PHE A 17 -3.55 -16.54 -36.54
CA PHE A 17 -2.21 -16.49 -37.14
C PHE A 17 -2.06 -15.26 -38.04
N ASP A 18 -1.99 -14.09 -37.40
CA ASP A 18 -1.63 -12.85 -38.08
C ASP A 18 -0.10 -12.68 -38.04
N THR A 19 0.59 -13.50 -38.82
CA THR A 19 2.02 -13.32 -39.09
C THR A 19 2.21 -12.46 -40.33
N ARG A 20 2.58 -11.20 -40.06
CA ARG A 20 3.73 -10.50 -40.66
C ARG A 20 3.64 -9.86 -42.06
N LEU A 21 2.49 -9.74 -42.73
CA LEU A 21 2.50 -9.14 -44.08
C LEU A 21 1.52 -8.01 -44.42
N ASP A 22 0.64 -7.55 -43.53
CA ASP A 22 -0.02 -6.23 -43.72
C ASP A 22 -0.57 -5.74 -42.38
N PRO A 23 0.01 -4.71 -41.73
CA PRO A 23 -0.62 -4.10 -40.58
C PRO A 23 -1.87 -3.36 -41.06
N ASP A 24 -3.05 -3.88 -40.73
CA ASP A 24 -4.33 -3.17 -40.85
C ASP A 24 -4.24 -1.84 -40.08
N THR A 25 -4.05 -0.73 -40.80
CA THR A 25 -3.93 0.63 -40.26
C THR A 25 -5.28 1.21 -39.86
N THR A 26 -6.39 0.49 -40.07
CA THR A 26 -7.75 0.94 -39.73
C THR A 26 -8.31 0.29 -38.48
N ARG A 27 -7.61 -0.70 -37.91
CA ARG A 27 -7.87 -1.15 -36.55
C ARG A 27 -7.31 -0.11 -35.58
N ALA A 28 -8.00 1.01 -35.47
CA ALA A 28 -8.00 1.79 -34.25
C ALA A 28 -8.54 0.87 -33.14
N THR A 29 -7.64 0.08 -32.56
CA THR A 29 -7.80 -0.40 -31.20
C THR A 29 -8.15 0.84 -30.40
N VAL A 30 -9.42 0.94 -30.00
CA VAL A 30 -9.78 1.72 -28.83
C VAL A 30 -9.06 1.01 -27.68
N LYS A 31 -7.79 1.36 -27.53
CA LYS A 31 -7.01 1.07 -26.34
C LYS A 31 -7.63 1.99 -25.32
N VAL A 32 -8.60 1.46 -24.59
CA VAL A 32 -9.07 2.12 -23.37
C VAL A 32 -7.89 2.04 -22.41
N ASP A 33 -6.93 2.96 -22.60
CA ASP A 33 -5.77 3.16 -21.75
C ASP A 33 -6.27 3.75 -20.43
N GLY A 34 -6.97 2.93 -19.65
CA GLY A 34 -7.06 3.13 -18.22
C GLY A 34 -5.64 3.06 -17.65
N PRO A 35 -5.28 3.91 -16.67
CA PRO A 35 -3.94 3.90 -16.14
C PRO A 35 -3.64 2.53 -15.50
N LEU A 36 -2.49 1.93 -15.86
CA LEU A 36 -2.00 0.66 -15.31
C LEU A 36 -1.84 0.69 -13.79
N SER A 37 -1.85 1.89 -13.19
CA SER A 37 -1.91 2.07 -11.75
C SER A 37 -2.65 3.36 -11.41
N THR A 38 -3.44 3.36 -10.34
CA THR A 38 -4.14 4.54 -9.85
C THR A 38 -3.51 4.98 -8.54
N GLN A 39 -3.07 6.25 -8.50
CA GLN A 39 -2.60 6.88 -7.26
C GLN A 39 -3.79 7.07 -6.32
N GLN A 40 -3.59 6.74 -5.05
CA GLN A 40 -4.57 6.86 -3.98
C GLN A 40 -3.93 7.58 -2.79
N THR A 41 -4.77 8.05 -1.88
CA THR A 41 -4.37 8.67 -0.62
C THR A 41 -5.12 8.06 0.55
N ALA A 42 -4.49 8.01 1.72
CA ALA A 42 -5.12 7.64 2.98
C ALA A 42 -4.56 8.47 4.13
N SER A 43 -5.36 8.65 5.18
CA SER A 43 -4.93 9.25 6.43
C SER A 43 -4.47 8.17 7.39
N CYS A 44 -3.33 8.35 8.04
CA CYS A 44 -2.76 7.40 8.98
C CYS A 44 -2.68 8.02 10.37
N VAL A 45 -3.12 7.26 11.38
CA VAL A 45 -3.06 7.66 12.78
C VAL A 45 -2.50 6.55 13.66
N VAL A 46 -1.73 6.93 14.66
CA VAL A 46 -1.25 6.03 15.72
C VAL A 46 -2.22 6.09 16.89
N VAL A 47 -2.68 4.94 17.36
CA VAL A 47 -3.47 4.80 18.58
C VAL A 47 -2.58 4.20 19.65
N ASN A 48 -2.32 4.98 20.69
CA ASN A 48 -1.46 4.54 21.78
C ASN A 48 -2.23 3.62 22.73
N GLN A 49 -1.91 2.33 22.71
CA GLN A 49 -2.37 1.33 23.68
C GLN A 49 -1.19 0.71 24.44
N TRP A 50 -0.09 1.46 24.58
CA TRP A 50 1.16 0.96 25.15
C TRP A 50 1.04 0.60 26.63
N GLY A 51 0.25 1.37 27.37
CA GLY A 51 0.14 1.34 28.83
C GLY A 51 0.65 2.63 29.48
N ALA A 52 1.32 3.50 28.72
CA ALA A 52 1.85 4.78 29.16
C ALA A 52 1.85 5.80 28.00
N THR A 53 2.16 7.06 28.29
CA THR A 53 2.35 8.08 27.25
C THR A 53 3.56 7.74 26.39
N LEU A 54 3.41 7.83 25.08
CA LEU A 54 4.53 7.71 24.13
C LEU A 54 5.04 9.09 23.74
N THR A 55 6.34 9.22 23.56
CA THR A 55 7.00 10.43 23.05
C THR A 55 7.76 10.12 21.77
N ASN A 56 8.11 11.17 21.01
CA ASN A 56 8.93 11.05 19.79
C ASN A 56 8.40 10.04 18.76
N VAL A 57 7.07 9.89 18.68
CA VAL A 57 6.41 8.86 17.87
C VAL A 57 6.54 9.22 16.39
N THR A 58 7.35 8.48 15.65
CA THR A 58 7.55 8.65 14.22
C THR A 58 6.91 7.50 13.48
N LEU A 59 5.96 7.79 12.59
CA LEU A 59 5.42 6.84 11.63
C LEU A 59 5.95 7.18 10.24
N ARG A 60 6.43 6.16 9.52
CA ARG A 60 6.94 6.27 8.16
C ARG A 60 6.22 5.28 7.25
N HIS A 61 5.85 5.78 6.08
CA HIS A 61 5.36 5.03 4.95
C HIS A 61 6.35 5.09 3.77
N ARG A 62 6.49 4.00 3.01
CA ARG A 62 7.14 3.98 1.69
C ARG A 62 6.37 3.06 0.74
N TYR A 63 5.98 3.59 -0.42
CA TYR A 63 5.48 2.74 -1.49
C TYR A 63 6.64 2.01 -2.21
N SER A 64 6.49 0.70 -2.43
CA SER A 64 7.51 -0.19 -3.01
C SER A 64 8.87 -0.15 -2.28
N ASN A 65 8.87 0.21 -0.99
CA ASN A 65 10.06 0.46 -0.17
C ASN A 65 11.05 1.47 -0.78
N ASN A 66 10.58 2.34 -1.68
CA ASN A 66 11.42 3.32 -2.36
C ASN A 66 11.53 4.60 -1.51
N PRO A 67 12.74 5.06 -1.14
CA PRO A 67 12.92 6.30 -0.39
C PRO A 67 12.34 7.54 -1.06
N ASN A 68 12.23 7.56 -2.40
CA ASN A 68 11.65 8.68 -3.15
C ASN A 68 10.12 8.75 -3.04
N TYR A 69 9.47 7.70 -2.53
CA TYR A 69 8.02 7.65 -2.26
C TYR A 69 7.76 7.54 -0.75
N GLN A 70 8.61 8.19 0.05
CA GLN A 70 8.48 8.21 1.50
C GLN A 70 7.59 9.36 1.97
N GLN A 71 6.72 9.06 2.92
CA GLN A 71 6.06 10.06 3.76
C GLN A 71 6.29 9.68 5.22
N GLN A 72 6.45 10.69 6.07
CA GLN A 72 6.58 10.46 7.50
C GLN A 72 6.06 11.65 8.29
N THR A 73 5.72 11.42 9.54
CA THR A 73 5.48 12.48 10.51
C THR A 73 5.97 12.03 11.89
N THR A 74 6.24 13.01 12.75
CA THR A 74 6.63 12.77 14.14
C THR A 74 5.70 13.55 15.06
N TRP A 75 5.05 12.84 15.99
CA TRP A 75 4.25 13.44 17.05
C TRP A 75 5.09 13.52 18.33
N GLY A 76 5.12 14.71 18.94
CA GLY A 76 5.93 14.93 20.15
C GLY A 76 5.48 14.07 21.33
N SER A 77 4.17 13.89 21.50
CA SER A 77 3.61 12.94 22.45
C SER A 77 2.24 12.43 22.03
N ILE A 78 1.90 11.22 22.48
CA ILE A 78 0.56 10.64 22.36
C ILE A 78 0.22 10.04 23.73
N ALA A 79 -0.76 10.62 24.43
CA ALA A 79 -1.20 10.11 25.73
C ALA A 79 -1.76 8.68 25.61
N GLN A 80 -1.74 7.93 26.72
CA GLN A 80 -2.34 6.59 26.76
C GLN A 80 -3.81 6.63 26.30
N ASN A 81 -4.19 5.67 25.45
CA ASN A 81 -5.50 5.56 24.80
C ASN A 81 -5.88 6.73 23.87
N ALA A 82 -4.95 7.64 23.57
CA ALA A 82 -5.18 8.72 22.62
C ALA A 82 -4.80 8.31 21.19
N THR A 83 -5.36 9.06 20.23
CA THR A 83 -5.01 8.96 18.81
C THR A 83 -4.15 10.15 18.42
N SER A 84 -3.12 9.92 17.62
CA SER A 84 -2.23 10.95 17.10
C SER A 84 -3.00 12.01 16.29
N SER A 85 -2.60 13.27 16.40
CA SER A 85 -3.15 14.37 15.60
C SER A 85 -2.08 15.44 15.33
N PRO A 86 -2.03 16.03 14.12
CA PRO A 86 -2.82 15.70 12.92
C PRO A 86 -2.42 14.35 12.30
N PRO A 87 -3.26 13.74 11.44
CA PRO A 87 -2.91 12.49 10.76
C PRO A 87 -1.76 12.65 9.77
N LEU A 88 -0.99 11.58 9.55
CA LEU A 88 -0.05 11.49 8.44
C LEU A 88 -0.84 11.23 7.15
N GLN A 89 -0.66 12.06 6.12
CA GLN A 89 -1.20 11.75 4.79
C GLN A 89 -0.19 10.94 3.98
N VAL A 90 -0.62 9.80 3.44
CA VAL A 90 0.20 8.93 2.60
C VAL A 90 -0.32 8.86 1.18
N ILE A 91 0.60 8.61 0.24
CA ILE A 91 0.28 8.36 -1.16
C ILE A 91 0.73 6.93 -1.49
N TYR A 92 -0.15 6.15 -2.11
CA TYR A 92 0.10 4.79 -2.57
C TYR A 92 -0.50 4.56 -3.96
N TRP A 93 -0.20 3.43 -4.59
CA TRP A 93 -0.71 3.09 -5.92
C TRP A 93 -1.37 1.73 -5.91
N THR A 94 -2.50 1.65 -6.61
CA THR A 94 -3.32 0.43 -6.78
C THR A 94 -3.29 -0.01 -8.24
N GLY A 95 -3.42 -1.31 -8.52
CA GLY A 95 -3.25 -1.87 -9.87
C GLY A 95 -1.80 -2.10 -10.30
N ALA A 96 -0.83 -1.68 -9.48
CA ALA A 96 0.60 -1.96 -9.64
C ALA A 96 1.07 -3.10 -8.70
N VAL A 97 2.30 -3.59 -8.90
CA VAL A 97 2.92 -4.70 -8.13
C VAL A 97 3.58 -4.21 -6.82
N GLY A 98 3.38 -2.95 -6.43
CA GLY A 98 4.03 -2.38 -5.24
C GLY A 98 3.32 -2.73 -3.94
N HIS A 99 4.07 -2.63 -2.84
CA HIS A 99 3.55 -2.81 -1.47
C HIS A 99 3.79 -1.54 -0.64
N ASP A 100 2.95 -1.34 0.37
CA ASP A 100 3.08 -0.26 1.34
C ASP A 100 3.91 -0.74 2.53
N TYR A 101 5.09 -0.15 2.69
CA TYR A 101 6.04 -0.47 3.75
C TYR A 101 5.92 0.52 4.88
N TRP A 102 5.83 0.00 6.09
CA TRP A 102 5.56 0.75 7.30
C TRP A 102 6.71 0.59 8.28
N TRP A 103 7.01 1.66 9.00
CA TRP A 103 7.97 1.64 10.08
C TRP A 103 7.53 2.62 11.15
N ILE A 104 7.72 2.24 12.40
CA ILE A 104 7.45 3.09 13.55
C ILE A 104 8.66 3.12 14.48
N GLN A 105 8.88 4.26 15.11
CA GLN A 105 9.76 4.38 16.27
C GLN A 105 9.13 5.32 17.28
N PHE A 106 9.27 5.02 18.56
CA PHE A 106 8.80 5.88 19.65
C PHE A 106 9.62 5.62 20.91
N GLU A 107 9.46 6.51 21.88
CA GLU A 107 10.04 6.39 23.21
C GLU A 107 8.91 6.17 24.23
N ASP A 108 9.11 5.22 25.15
CA ASP A 108 8.19 4.97 26.27
C ASP A 108 8.48 5.89 27.47
N ASP A 109 7.70 5.76 28.55
CA ASP A 109 7.87 6.58 29.76
C ASP A 109 9.13 6.26 30.57
N ALA A 110 9.78 5.13 30.30
CA ALA A 110 11.07 4.75 30.85
C ALA A 110 12.25 5.27 29.99
N GLY A 111 11.98 5.93 28.87
CA GLY A 111 13.00 6.43 27.94
C GLY A 111 13.55 5.37 26.99
N LYS A 112 12.92 4.19 26.90
CA LYS A 112 13.32 3.14 25.96
C LYS A 112 12.80 3.44 24.57
N ILE A 113 13.64 3.21 23.56
CA ILE A 113 13.29 3.41 22.17
C ILE A 113 12.79 2.09 21.59
N TRP A 114 11.56 2.09 21.08
CA TRP A 114 10.92 0.92 20.47
C TRP A 114 10.77 1.11 18.97
N THR A 115 10.87 0.01 18.21
CA THR A 115 10.69 0.03 16.76
C THR A 115 10.19 -1.32 16.22
N CYS A 116 9.83 -1.38 14.94
CA CYS A 116 9.55 -2.62 14.22
C CYS A 116 10.59 -2.86 13.11
N LYS A 117 10.57 -4.06 12.51
CA LYS A 117 11.47 -4.39 11.40
C LYS A 117 11.32 -3.39 10.24
N GLN A 118 12.44 -2.97 9.67
CA GLN A 118 12.52 -1.89 8.66
C GLN A 118 11.66 -2.12 7.41
N ASN A 119 11.45 -3.38 7.03
CA ASN A 119 10.78 -3.81 5.81
C ASN A 119 9.40 -4.46 6.06
N PHE A 120 8.77 -4.16 7.20
CA PHE A 120 7.38 -4.55 7.42
C PHE A 120 6.48 -3.92 6.35
N TYR A 121 5.60 -4.72 5.77
CA TYR A 121 4.65 -4.26 4.76
C TYR A 121 3.23 -4.69 5.14
N CYS A 122 2.27 -3.84 4.79
CA CYS A 122 0.85 -4.11 4.88
C CYS A 122 0.18 -3.34 3.75
N THR A 123 -0.16 -4.04 2.66
CA THR A 123 -0.56 -3.42 1.39
C THR A 123 -1.97 -2.85 1.47
N LEU A 124 -2.11 -1.60 1.05
CA LEU A 124 -3.37 -0.89 0.91
C LEU A 124 -3.98 -1.18 -0.47
N SER A 125 -5.30 -1.08 -0.54
CA SER A 125 -6.06 -1.26 -1.78
C SER A 125 -6.96 -0.06 -2.06
N THR A 126 -7.69 -0.11 -3.17
CA THR A 126 -8.66 0.93 -3.53
C THR A 126 -9.73 1.16 -2.47
N ALA A 127 -10.04 0.16 -1.64
CA ALA A 127 -11.01 0.28 -0.55
C ALA A 127 -10.50 1.15 0.62
N ASP A 128 -9.19 1.43 0.71
CA ASP A 128 -8.62 2.27 1.76
C ASP A 128 -8.53 3.75 1.34
N ALA A 129 -8.87 4.07 0.09
CA ALA A 129 -8.76 5.41 -0.46
C ALA A 129 -9.66 6.39 0.30
N ASN A 130 -9.08 7.50 0.75
CA ASN A 130 -9.74 8.54 1.55
C ASN A 130 -10.33 8.03 2.88
N THR A 131 -9.82 6.90 3.38
CA THR A 131 -10.16 6.36 4.71
C THR A 131 -9.02 6.59 5.70
N THR A 132 -9.25 6.20 6.96
CA THR A 132 -8.22 6.20 8.00
C THR A 132 -7.64 4.81 8.21
N VAL A 133 -6.32 4.71 8.15
CA VAL A 133 -5.55 3.53 8.56
C VAL A 133 -5.08 3.73 10.00
N TYR A 134 -5.39 2.77 10.86
CA TYR A 134 -5.08 2.82 12.28
C TYR A 134 -3.86 1.96 12.59
N PHE A 135 -2.92 2.52 13.35
CA PHE A 135 -1.74 1.83 13.87
C PHE A 135 -1.88 1.72 15.38
N PHE A 136 -2.38 0.59 15.87
CA PHE A 136 -2.49 0.33 17.30
C PHE A 136 -1.17 -0.19 17.83
N VAL A 137 -0.58 0.54 18.77
CA VAL A 137 0.70 0.18 19.39
C VAL A 137 0.39 -0.34 20.80
N ASN A 138 0.65 -1.62 21.06
CA ASN A 138 0.22 -2.29 22.29
C ASN A 138 1.43 -2.82 23.07
N GLY A 139 1.59 -2.39 24.33
CA GLY A 139 2.75 -2.73 25.15
C GLY A 139 2.58 -4.05 25.91
N ALA A 140 1.36 -4.58 26.02
CA ALA A 140 1.13 -5.89 26.63
C ALA A 140 1.53 -7.04 25.68
N SER A 141 1.32 -6.86 24.37
CA SER A 141 1.76 -7.82 23.35
C SER A 141 3.08 -7.43 22.67
N GLU A 142 3.59 -6.21 22.91
CA GLU A 142 4.74 -5.64 22.21
C GLU A 142 4.58 -5.73 20.68
N GLU A 143 3.39 -5.36 20.20
CA GLU A 143 3.04 -5.43 18.77
C GLU A 143 2.45 -4.12 18.27
N MET A 144 2.68 -3.86 16.99
CA MET A 144 1.95 -2.88 16.23
C MET A 144 0.98 -3.59 15.30
N ARG A 145 -0.31 -3.32 15.47
CA ARG A 145 -1.38 -3.75 14.56
C ARG A 145 -1.75 -2.63 13.60
N VAL A 146 -1.67 -2.91 12.32
CA VAL A 146 -2.18 -2.06 11.23
C VAL A 146 -3.58 -2.53 10.88
N GLN A 147 -4.55 -1.63 10.95
CA GLN A 147 -5.93 -1.90 10.55
C GLN A 147 -6.36 -0.87 9.51
N ALA A 148 -6.61 -1.36 8.29
CA ALA A 148 -7.21 -0.62 7.20
C ALA A 148 -8.59 -1.21 6.86
N THR A 149 -9.31 -0.62 5.91
CA THR A 149 -10.60 -1.15 5.46
C THR A 149 -10.42 -2.49 4.75
N SER A 150 -9.35 -2.62 3.97
CA SER A 150 -9.09 -3.80 3.14
C SER A 150 -8.25 -4.89 3.80
N THR A 151 -7.51 -4.56 4.87
CA THR A 151 -6.49 -5.45 5.42
C THR A 151 -6.25 -5.23 6.92
N SER A 152 -5.70 -6.24 7.56
CA SER A 152 -5.16 -6.18 8.92
C SER A 152 -3.82 -6.92 8.92
N CYS A 153 -2.78 -6.31 9.49
CA CYS A 153 -1.45 -6.90 9.61
C CYS A 153 -0.86 -6.57 10.96
N ASP A 154 0.01 -7.44 11.47
CA ASP A 154 0.66 -7.28 12.77
C ASP A 154 2.17 -7.44 12.64
N VAL A 155 2.91 -6.74 13.50
CA VAL A 155 4.37 -6.87 13.58
C VAL A 155 4.84 -6.68 15.02
N SER A 156 5.79 -7.51 15.44
CA SER A 156 6.46 -7.35 16.73
C SER A 156 7.26 -6.04 16.78
N LEU A 157 7.20 -5.41 17.95
CA LEU A 157 8.01 -4.28 18.35
C LEU A 157 9.16 -4.81 19.22
N TYR A 158 10.30 -4.13 19.17
CA TYR A 158 11.46 -4.45 19.98
C TYR A 158 12.21 -3.18 20.35
N GLU A 159 12.93 -3.22 21.46
CA GLU A 159 13.84 -2.15 21.89
C GLU A 159 15.01 -2.03 20.89
N SER A 160 15.26 -0.81 20.40
CA SER A 160 16.26 -0.50 19.37
C SER A 160 17.68 -0.33 19.92
#